data_AF-A0A1W9ZRP2-F1
#
_entry.id   AF-A0A1W9ZRP2-F1
#
_cell.length_a   1.000
_cell.length_b   1.000
_cell.length_c   1.000
_cell.angle_alpha   90.00
_cell.angle_beta   90.00
_cell.angle_gamma   90.00
#
_symmetry.space_group_name_H-M   'P 1'
#
loop_
_entity.id
_entity.type
_entity.pdbx_description
1 polymer ?
#
loop_
_entity_poly.entity_id
_entity_poly.type
_entity_poly.pdbx_seq_one_letter_code
_entity_poly.pdbx_strand_id
1 'polypeptide(L)'
;MSFVSVTQEYVAAAASDLADIGVAINYANQAAAGPTSVLAAAGADEVSAAIAAVFGSHAQQYQAVTAQAAELHDRFVQALRAAGRAYGLAEATNASPLQTAERAVLALVNAPTEAVLQRPLVGNGANGTAAHPNGWAGGVLYGNGGNGFTQTATGVAGGAGGAAGLIGAGGAGG
;
A
#
# COMPACT_ATOMS: atom_id res chain seq x y z
N MET A 1 -12.74 7.27 22.94
CA MET A 1 -11.58 7.58 22.09
C MET A 1 -12.00 7.32 20.65
N SER A 2 -11.99 8.33 19.79
CA SER A 2 -12.21 8.15 18.35
C SER A 2 -10.86 7.78 17.74
N PHE A 3 -10.78 6.63 17.07
CA PHE A 3 -9.61 6.26 16.28
C PHE A 3 -9.86 6.72 14.84
N VAL A 4 -8.95 7.51 14.30
CA VAL A 4 -8.92 7.82 12.88
C VAL A 4 -8.14 6.69 12.22
N SER A 5 -8.84 5.83 11.46
CA SER A 5 -8.23 4.81 10.62
C SER A 5 -8.25 5.32 9.18
N VAL A 6 -7.07 5.47 8.59
CA VAL A 6 -6.90 5.80 7.18
C VAL A 6 -6.25 4.59 6.55
N THR A 7 -6.98 3.83 5.74
CA THR A 7 -6.34 2.73 5.02
C THR A 7 -5.49 3.32 3.89
N GLN A 8 -4.24 2.88 3.84
CA GLN A 8 -3.28 3.35 2.85
C GLN A 8 -3.78 3.09 1.42
N GLU A 9 -4.49 1.99 1.24
CA GLU A 9 -5.06 1.54 -0.03
C GLU A 9 -6.11 2.52 -0.57
N TYR A 10 -7.02 3.02 0.28
CA TYR A 10 -8.05 3.98 -0.17
C TYR A 10 -7.45 5.33 -0.54
N VAL A 11 -6.44 5.81 0.19
CA VAL A 11 -5.75 7.07 -0.14
C VAL A 11 -4.96 6.94 -1.45
N ALA A 12 -4.31 5.80 -1.67
CA ALA A 12 -3.59 5.53 -2.91
C ALA A 12 -4.54 5.45 -4.11
N ALA A 13 -5.68 4.78 -3.96
CA ALA A 13 -6.72 4.71 -5.00
C ALA A 13 -7.27 6.10 -5.35
N ALA A 14 -7.67 6.88 -4.34
CA ALA A 14 -8.16 8.24 -4.54
C ALA A 14 -7.13 9.15 -5.25
N ALA A 15 -5.84 9.01 -4.92
CA ALA A 15 -4.78 9.74 -5.61
C ALA A 15 -4.52 9.26 -7.05
N SER A 16 -4.94 8.04 -7.40
CA SER A 16 -4.95 7.57 -8.79
C SER A 16 -6.11 8.20 -9.54
N ASP A 17 -7.32 8.09 -8.99
CA ASP A 17 -8.54 8.62 -9.59
C ASP A 17 -8.42 10.14 -9.87
N LEU A 18 -7.85 10.88 -8.91
CA LEU A 18 -7.59 12.31 -9.08
C LEU A 18 -6.59 12.59 -10.21
N ALA A 19 -5.56 11.76 -10.38
CA ALA A 19 -4.60 11.93 -11.47
C ALA A 19 -5.30 11.73 -12.83
N ASP A 20 -6.16 10.72 -12.93
CA ASP A 20 -6.94 10.43 -14.15
C ASP A 20 -7.92 11.56 -14.48
N ILE A 21 -8.58 12.13 -13.47
CA ILE A 21 -9.41 13.34 -13.62
C ILE A 21 -8.57 14.51 -14.15
N GLY A 22 -7.37 14.72 -13.60
CA GLY A 22 -6.47 15.78 -14.05
C GLY A 22 -6.09 15.64 -15.53
N VAL A 23 -5.80 14.41 -15.97
CA VAL A 23 -5.53 14.09 -17.39
C VAL A 23 -6.75 14.41 -18.26
N ALA A 24 -7.94 13.95 -17.86
CA ALA A 24 -9.17 14.17 -18.62
C ALA A 24 -9.48 15.68 -18.78
N ILE A 25 -9.33 16.46 -17.71
CA ILE A 25 -9.53 17.91 -17.73
C ILE A 25 -8.50 18.59 -18.64
N ASN A 26 -7.22 18.22 -18.55
CA ASN A 26 -6.19 18.81 -19.40
C ASN A 26 -6.44 18.51 -20.89
N TYR A 27 -6.83 17.28 -21.21
CA TYR A 27 -7.21 16.89 -22.56
C TYR A 27 -8.39 17.73 -23.09
N ALA A 28 -9.45 17.88 -22.30
CA ALA A 28 -10.60 18.70 -22.67
C ALA A 28 -10.21 20.18 -22.88
N ASN A 29 -9.36 20.73 -22.03
CA ASN A 29 -8.86 22.11 -22.15
C ASN A 29 -8.05 22.33 -23.43
N GLN A 30 -7.20 21.37 -23.81
CA GLN A 30 -6.44 21.45 -25.05
C GLN A 30 -7.33 21.31 -26.28
N ALA A 31 -8.30 20.39 -26.26
CA ALA A 31 -9.26 20.23 -27.35
C ALA A 31 -10.10 21.51 -27.57
N ALA A 32 -10.42 22.23 -26.50
CA ALA A 32 -11.17 23.49 -26.56
C ALA A 32 -10.30 24.71 -26.93
N ALA A 33 -8.97 24.65 -26.82
CA ALA A 33 -8.11 25.82 -26.97
C ALA A 33 -8.18 26.47 -28.36
N GLY A 34 -8.10 25.65 -29.42
CA GLY A 34 -8.24 26.11 -30.81
C GLY A 34 -9.59 26.76 -31.10
N PRO A 35 -10.72 26.04 -30.96
CA PRO A 35 -12.04 26.55 -31.35
C PRO A 35 -12.53 27.75 -30.51
N THR A 36 -11.99 27.97 -29.30
CA THR A 36 -12.39 29.10 -28.45
C THR A 36 -11.52 30.34 -28.64
N SER A 37 -10.28 30.21 -29.14
CA SER A 37 -9.36 31.35 -29.31
C SER A 37 -9.46 32.03 -30.67
N VAL A 38 -10.02 31.37 -31.68
CA VAL A 38 -10.13 31.89 -33.06
C VAL A 38 -11.60 32.04 -33.45
N LEU A 39 -12.34 32.85 -32.69
CA LEU A 39 -13.72 33.17 -32.99
C LEU A 39 -13.80 34.20 -34.13
N ALA A 40 -14.49 33.86 -35.21
CA ALA A 40 -14.76 34.82 -36.28
C ALA A 40 -15.82 35.84 -35.86
N ALA A 41 -15.67 37.08 -36.30
CA ALA A 41 -16.72 38.09 -36.14
C ALA A 41 -17.99 37.65 -36.88
N ALA A 42 -19.15 37.79 -36.22
CA ALA A 42 -20.44 37.40 -36.80
C ALA A 42 -20.89 38.30 -37.96
N GLY A 43 -20.39 39.55 -37.99
CA GLY A 43 -20.62 40.55 -39.01
C GLY A 43 -19.35 41.36 -39.31
N ALA A 44 -19.40 42.16 -40.38
CA ALA A 44 -18.30 43.03 -40.80
C ALA A 44 -18.24 44.37 -40.03
N ASP A 45 -19.09 44.55 -39.04
CA ASP A 45 -19.15 45.74 -38.20
C ASP A 45 -18.14 45.69 -37.03
N GLU A 46 -17.81 46.86 -36.51
CA GLU A 46 -16.84 47.00 -35.42
C GLU A 46 -17.30 46.35 -34.11
N VAL A 47 -18.61 46.25 -33.86
CA VAL A 47 -19.14 45.62 -32.65
C VAL A 47 -18.94 44.11 -32.71
N SER A 48 -19.25 43.48 -33.84
CA SER A 48 -18.97 42.06 -34.08
C SER A 48 -17.47 41.74 -33.95
N ALA A 49 -16.60 42.60 -34.49
CA ALA A 49 -15.15 42.45 -34.36
C ALA A 49 -14.68 42.58 -32.90
N ALA A 50 -15.20 43.56 -32.16
CA ALA A 50 -14.88 43.77 -30.76
C ALA A 50 -15.33 42.58 -29.89
N ILE A 51 -16.53 42.05 -30.12
CA ILE A 51 -17.04 40.87 -29.41
C ILE A 51 -16.14 39.65 -29.65
N ALA A 52 -15.76 39.38 -30.90
CA ALA A 52 -14.83 38.30 -31.24
C ALA A 52 -13.48 38.46 -30.52
N ALA A 53 -12.95 39.68 -30.47
CA ALA A 53 -11.70 39.97 -29.76
C ALA A 53 -11.81 39.75 -28.23
N VAL A 54 -12.94 40.12 -27.61
CA VAL A 54 -13.18 39.86 -26.18
C VAL A 54 -13.19 38.36 -25.89
N PHE A 55 -13.88 37.56 -26.71
CA PHE A 55 -13.88 36.10 -26.54
C PHE A 55 -12.50 35.49 -26.73
N GLY A 56 -11.73 35.93 -27.73
CA GLY A 56 -10.36 35.48 -27.94
C GLY A 56 -9.45 35.80 -26.76
N SER A 57 -9.55 37.02 -26.21
CA SER A 57 -8.80 37.42 -25.00
C SER A 57 -9.21 36.60 -23.78
N HIS A 58 -10.52 36.38 -23.59
CA HIS A 58 -11.03 35.55 -22.49
C HIS A 58 -10.53 34.11 -22.59
N ALA A 59 -10.52 33.52 -23.79
CA ALA A 59 -10.00 32.18 -24.02
C ALA A 59 -8.51 32.07 -23.66
N GLN A 60 -7.69 33.07 -24.02
CA GLN A 60 -6.27 33.10 -23.64
C GLN A 60 -6.08 33.21 -22.11
N GLN A 61 -6.86 34.06 -21.44
CA GLN A 61 -6.83 34.18 -19.98
C GLN A 61 -7.26 32.89 -19.30
N TYR A 62 -8.32 32.26 -19.81
CA TYR A 62 -8.80 30.95 -19.34
C TYR A 62 -7.69 29.90 -19.43
N GLN A 63 -6.99 29.79 -20.57
CA GLN A 63 -5.88 28.85 -20.75
C GLN A 63 -4.71 29.12 -19.78
N ALA A 64 -4.42 30.38 -19.48
CA ALA A 64 -3.39 30.73 -18.50
C ALA A 64 -3.77 30.30 -17.07
N VAL A 65 -5.05 30.45 -16.69
CA VAL A 65 -5.56 30.04 -15.38
C VAL A 65 -5.62 28.51 -15.27
N THR A 66 -6.08 27.81 -16.32
CA THR A 66 -6.14 26.34 -16.30
C THR A 66 -4.78 25.70 -16.23
N ALA A 67 -3.74 26.31 -16.83
CA ALA A 67 -2.35 25.86 -16.64
C ALA A 67 -1.91 25.94 -15.17
N GLN A 68 -2.23 27.04 -14.48
CA GLN A 68 -1.93 27.18 -13.03
C GLN A 68 -2.75 26.19 -12.19
N ALA A 69 -4.01 25.95 -12.55
CA ALA A 69 -4.87 24.99 -11.88
C ALA A 69 -4.35 23.55 -12.05
N ALA A 70 -3.84 23.20 -13.23
CA ALA A 70 -3.23 21.89 -13.48
C ALA A 70 -1.99 21.67 -12.59
N GLU A 71 -1.13 22.68 -12.46
CA GLU A 71 0.04 22.58 -11.58
C GLU A 71 -0.36 22.46 -10.09
N LEU A 72 -1.38 23.19 -9.66
CA LEU A 72 -1.94 23.05 -8.31
C LEU A 72 -2.48 21.63 -8.07
N HIS A 73 -3.21 21.09 -9.05
CA HIS A 73 -3.77 19.74 -9.00
C HIS A 73 -2.68 18.67 -8.89
N ASP A 74 -1.61 18.78 -9.68
CA ASP A 74 -0.47 17.87 -9.63
C ASP A 74 0.20 17.89 -8.25
N ARG A 75 0.43 19.09 -7.69
CA ARG A 75 1.00 19.25 -6.34
C ARG A 75 0.06 18.66 -5.28
N PHE A 76 -1.25 18.84 -5.42
CA PHE A 76 -2.24 18.27 -4.51
C PHE A 76 -2.20 16.73 -4.53
N VAL A 77 -2.19 16.12 -5.71
CA VAL A 77 -2.10 14.65 -5.86
C VAL A 77 -0.79 14.13 -5.27
N GLN A 78 0.33 14.82 -5.49
CA GLN A 78 1.62 14.46 -4.90
C GLN A 78 1.59 14.52 -3.37
N ALA A 79 1.02 15.57 -2.80
CA ALA A 79 0.86 15.74 -1.36
C ALA A 79 -0.03 14.64 -0.76
N LEU A 80 -1.13 14.28 -1.43
CA LEU A 80 -2.03 13.22 -0.98
C LEU A 80 -1.31 11.85 -0.93
N ARG A 81 -0.54 11.52 -1.97
CA ARG A 81 0.29 10.29 -1.99
C ARG A 81 1.33 10.28 -0.87
N ALA A 82 1.95 11.43 -0.60
CA ALA A 82 2.92 11.55 0.49
C ALA A 82 2.26 11.35 1.86
N ALA A 83 1.09 11.95 2.09
CA ALA A 83 0.31 11.77 3.30
C ALA A 83 -0.08 10.32 3.54
N GLY A 84 -0.58 9.62 2.51
CA GLY A 84 -0.92 8.20 2.60
C GLY A 84 0.26 7.32 3.05
N ARG A 85 1.46 7.58 2.52
CA ARG A 85 2.68 6.89 2.97
C ARG A 85 3.07 7.23 4.40
N ALA A 86 2.93 8.49 4.81
CA ALA A 86 3.29 8.92 6.16
C ALA A 86 2.41 8.24 7.23
N TYR A 87 1.10 8.10 6.97
CA TYR A 87 0.20 7.38 7.88
C TYR A 87 0.54 5.88 7.96
N GLY A 88 0.79 5.21 6.84
CA GLY A 88 1.21 3.81 6.85
C GLY A 88 2.54 3.58 7.57
N LEU A 89 3.51 4.49 7.40
CA LEU A 89 4.78 4.44 8.14
C LEU A 89 4.59 4.66 9.64
N ALA A 90 3.68 5.54 10.05
CA ALA A 90 3.38 5.77 11.46
C ALA A 90 2.78 4.51 12.11
N GLU A 91 1.87 3.82 11.43
CA GLU A 91 1.31 2.55 11.91
C GLU A 91 2.40 1.47 12.07
N ALA A 92 3.26 1.30 11.06
CA ALA A 92 4.37 0.35 11.14
C ALA A 92 5.37 0.68 12.26
N THR A 93 5.68 1.96 12.44
CA THR A 93 6.60 2.44 13.49
C THR A 93 6.03 2.19 14.88
N ASN A 94 4.72 2.37 15.07
CA ASN A 94 4.07 2.13 16.35
C ASN A 94 3.87 0.63 16.65
N ALA A 95 3.71 -0.22 15.63
CA ALA A 95 3.59 -1.66 15.80
C ALA A 95 4.93 -2.36 16.14
N SER A 96 6.05 -1.85 15.62
CA SER A 96 7.36 -2.48 15.77
C SER A 96 7.87 -2.60 17.23
N PRO A 97 7.77 -1.57 18.10
CA PRO A 97 8.14 -1.68 19.50
C PRO A 97 7.33 -2.74 20.25
N LEU A 98 6.04 -2.87 19.94
CA LEU A 98 5.17 -3.86 20.59
C LEU A 98 5.56 -5.27 20.18
N GLN A 99 5.82 -5.52 18.89
CA GLN A 99 6.32 -6.81 18.40
C GLN A 99 7.69 -7.15 19.00
N THR A 100 8.56 -6.16 19.19
CA THR A 100 9.87 -6.34 19.82
C THR A 100 9.72 -6.69 21.29
N ALA A 101 8.83 -6.00 22.01
CA ALA A 101 8.53 -6.29 23.41
C ALA A 101 7.93 -7.70 23.57
N GLU A 102 7.00 -8.10 22.71
CA GLU A 102 6.42 -9.44 22.69
C GLU A 102 7.50 -10.52 22.51
N ARG A 103 8.39 -10.35 21.52
CA ARG A 103 9.52 -11.26 21.31
C ARG A 103 10.47 -11.31 22.51
N ALA A 104 10.75 -10.17 23.14
CA ALA A 104 11.61 -10.11 24.32
C ALA A 104 10.99 -10.84 25.52
N VAL A 105 9.68 -10.70 25.72
CA VAL A 105 8.94 -11.42 26.77
C VAL A 105 8.92 -12.92 26.46
N LEU A 106 8.64 -13.32 25.22
CA LEU A 106 8.68 -14.74 24.82
C LEU A 106 10.08 -15.33 25.01
N ALA A 107 11.14 -14.61 24.65
CA ALA A 107 12.52 -15.04 24.85
C ALA A 107 12.82 -15.23 26.35
N LEU A 108 12.38 -14.30 27.21
CA LEU A 108 12.56 -14.42 28.66
C LEU A 108 11.82 -15.64 29.23
N VAL A 109 10.59 -15.88 28.78
CA VAL A 109 9.77 -17.03 29.21
C VAL A 109 10.36 -18.35 28.72
N ASN A 110 10.89 -18.38 27.50
CA ASN A 110 11.43 -19.58 26.88
C ASN A 110 12.88 -19.89 27.28
N ALA A 111 13.66 -18.89 27.75
CA ALA A 111 15.08 -19.05 28.05
C ALA A 111 15.39 -20.25 28.98
N PRO A 112 14.65 -20.51 30.09
CA PRO A 112 14.95 -21.64 30.95
C PRO A 112 14.75 -23.00 30.25
N THR A 113 13.68 -23.15 29.47
CA THR A 113 13.40 -24.40 28.74
C THR A 113 14.26 -24.57 27.51
N GLU A 114 14.63 -23.49 26.82
CA GLU A 114 15.58 -23.59 25.72
C GLU A 114 16.96 -24.02 26.25
N ALA A 115 17.41 -23.49 27.39
CA ALA A 115 18.68 -23.88 27.99
C ALA A 115 18.73 -25.36 28.38
N VAL A 116 17.61 -25.92 28.89
CA VAL A 116 17.57 -27.29 29.44
C VAL A 116 17.07 -28.32 28.43
N LEU A 117 16.04 -27.98 27.67
CA LEU A 117 15.32 -28.88 26.78
C LEU A 117 15.58 -28.61 25.30
N GLN A 118 16.38 -27.57 24.97
CA GLN A 118 16.63 -27.12 23.59
C GLN A 118 15.33 -26.89 22.81
N ARG A 119 14.28 -26.51 23.53
CA ARG A 119 12.93 -26.34 23.02
C ARG A 119 12.22 -25.24 23.81
N PRO A 120 11.52 -24.31 23.15
CA PRO A 120 10.80 -23.25 23.83
C PRO A 120 9.68 -23.81 24.71
N LEU A 121 9.29 -23.08 25.75
CA LEU A 121 8.16 -23.42 26.61
C LEU A 121 6.84 -23.12 25.89
N VAL A 122 6.79 -21.98 25.20
CA VAL A 122 5.60 -21.40 24.56
C VAL A 122 5.99 -20.87 23.17
N GLY A 123 5.22 -21.21 22.15
CA GLY A 123 5.40 -20.69 20.79
C GLY A 123 5.27 -21.78 19.73
N ASN A 124 4.91 -21.39 18.51
CA ASN A 124 4.79 -22.35 17.40
C ASN A 124 6.18 -22.73 16.86
N GLY A 125 6.28 -23.95 16.35
CA GLY A 125 7.46 -24.41 15.63
C GLY A 125 7.61 -23.70 14.30
N ALA A 126 8.85 -23.39 13.91
CA ALA A 126 9.15 -22.84 12.61
C ALA A 126 8.82 -23.83 11.49
N ASN A 127 8.28 -23.35 10.37
CA ASN A 127 8.06 -24.17 9.19
C ASN A 127 9.39 -24.65 8.61
N GLY A 128 9.36 -25.81 7.97
CA GLY A 128 10.46 -26.33 7.18
C GLY A 128 10.81 -25.39 6.04
N THR A 129 12.08 -25.40 5.64
CA THR A 129 12.62 -24.65 4.52
C THR A 129 13.22 -25.62 3.50
N ALA A 130 13.56 -25.14 2.30
CA ALA A 130 14.24 -25.98 1.31
C ALA A 130 15.54 -26.63 1.85
N ALA A 131 16.27 -25.92 2.72
CA ALA A 131 17.50 -26.42 3.34
C ALA A 131 17.25 -27.36 4.54
N HIS A 132 16.14 -27.17 5.25
CA HIS A 132 15.72 -27.99 6.40
C HIS A 132 14.25 -28.36 6.21
N PRO A 133 13.95 -29.44 5.46
CA PRO A 133 12.58 -29.68 4.98
C PRO A 133 11.56 -29.91 6.10
N ASN A 134 11.98 -30.51 7.22
CA ASN A 134 11.06 -30.82 8.31
C ASN A 134 10.65 -29.56 9.09
N GLY A 135 9.39 -29.51 9.49
CA GLY A 135 8.90 -28.52 10.44
C GLY A 135 9.47 -28.74 11.84
N TRP A 136 9.77 -27.64 12.53
CA TRP A 136 10.30 -27.68 13.89
C TRP A 136 9.19 -27.96 14.90
N ALA A 137 9.56 -28.53 16.05
CA ALA A 137 8.61 -28.74 17.13
C ALA A 137 8.13 -27.41 17.72
N GLY A 138 6.84 -27.34 18.09
CA GLY A 138 6.29 -26.26 18.89
C GLY A 138 6.76 -26.31 20.35
N GLY A 139 6.37 -25.30 21.12
CA GLY A 139 6.71 -25.17 22.53
C GLY A 139 6.32 -26.40 23.36
N VAL A 140 6.93 -26.59 24.52
CA VAL A 140 6.65 -27.76 25.37
C VAL A 140 5.22 -27.73 25.92
N LEU A 141 4.76 -26.56 26.40
CA LEU A 141 3.42 -26.43 26.98
C LEU A 141 2.39 -25.97 25.94
N TYR A 142 2.72 -24.94 25.17
CA TYR A 142 1.78 -24.36 24.22
C TYR A 142 2.47 -24.05 22.90
N GLY A 143 1.90 -24.52 21.80
CA GLY A 143 2.42 -24.25 20.47
C GLY A 143 2.12 -25.35 19.47
N ASN A 144 1.79 -24.94 18.26
CA ASN A 144 1.64 -25.84 17.12
C ASN A 144 3.02 -26.24 16.58
N GLY A 145 3.11 -27.43 16.00
CA GLY A 145 4.29 -27.80 15.20
C GLY A 145 4.36 -27.01 13.91
N GLY A 146 5.57 -26.73 13.42
CA GLY A 146 5.76 -26.09 12.13
C GLY A 146 5.39 -27.03 10.98
N ASN A 147 4.88 -26.49 9.88
CA ASN A 147 4.60 -27.30 8.69
C ASN A 147 5.90 -27.76 8.03
N GLY A 148 5.90 -28.93 7.42
CA GLY A 148 6.96 -29.39 6.53
C GLY A 148 7.03 -28.57 5.25
N PHE A 149 8.20 -28.52 4.64
CA PHE A 149 8.44 -27.85 3.36
C PHE A 149 7.89 -28.67 2.20
N THR A 150 7.05 -28.07 1.36
CA THR A 150 6.58 -28.68 0.12
C THR A 150 7.62 -28.58 -0.98
N GLN A 151 8.03 -29.73 -1.52
CA GLN A 151 9.02 -29.78 -2.60
C GLN A 151 8.41 -29.42 -3.95
N THR A 152 9.17 -28.68 -4.75
CA THR A 152 8.76 -28.25 -6.11
C THR A 152 9.25 -29.20 -7.21
N ALA A 153 10.15 -30.13 -6.89
CA ALA A 153 10.65 -31.13 -7.82
C ALA A 153 9.78 -32.39 -7.80
N THR A 154 9.38 -32.87 -8.98
CA THR A 154 8.56 -34.07 -9.14
C THR A 154 9.27 -35.32 -8.62
N GLY A 155 8.58 -36.10 -7.78
CA GLY A 155 9.09 -37.34 -7.20
C GLY A 155 9.95 -37.18 -5.94
N VAL A 156 10.13 -35.95 -5.44
CA VAL A 156 10.81 -35.70 -4.16
C VAL A 156 9.76 -35.54 -3.06
N ALA A 157 9.86 -36.35 -2.00
CA ALA A 157 8.97 -36.23 -0.83
C ALA A 157 9.23 -34.90 -0.09
N GLY A 158 8.16 -34.23 0.31
CA GLY A 158 8.25 -33.04 1.16
C GLY A 158 8.66 -33.36 2.59
N GLY A 159 8.83 -32.30 3.37
CA GLY A 159 9.23 -32.41 4.77
C GLY A 159 8.12 -32.92 5.67
N ALA A 160 8.49 -33.59 6.76
CA ALA A 160 7.53 -33.95 7.80
C ALA A 160 7.07 -32.70 8.57
N GLY A 161 5.83 -32.72 9.06
CA GLY A 161 5.34 -31.72 10.00
C GLY A 161 5.97 -31.87 11.38
N GLY A 162 6.14 -30.76 12.08
CA GLY A 162 6.70 -30.71 13.43
C GLY A 162 5.71 -31.19 14.50
N ALA A 163 6.25 -31.67 15.63
CA ALA A 163 5.44 -32.06 16.78
C ALA A 163 4.85 -30.84 17.50
N ALA A 164 3.65 -30.99 18.05
CA ALA A 164 3.02 -29.97 18.89
C ALA A 164 3.56 -29.97 20.33
N GLY A 165 3.18 -28.94 21.09
CA GLY A 165 3.23 -28.92 22.55
C GLY A 165 2.13 -29.73 23.21
N LEU A 166 2.07 -29.66 24.54
CA LEU A 166 0.98 -30.24 25.33
C LEU A 166 -0.39 -29.71 24.87
N ILE A 167 -0.46 -28.41 24.55
CA ILE A 167 -1.60 -27.76 23.94
C ILE A 167 -1.17 -27.22 22.58
N GLY A 168 -1.69 -27.82 21.50
CA GLY A 168 -1.41 -27.40 20.13
C GLY A 168 -1.72 -28.51 19.12
N ALA A 169 -1.67 -28.15 17.84
CA ALA A 169 -1.79 -29.07 16.72
C ALA A 169 -0.42 -29.36 16.08
N GLY A 170 -0.23 -30.60 15.61
CA GLY A 170 0.96 -30.94 14.83
C GLY A 170 1.00 -30.19 13.51
N GLY A 171 2.21 -29.98 12.98
CA GLY A 171 2.38 -29.36 11.66
C GLY A 171 1.89 -30.29 10.54
N ALA A 172 1.41 -29.70 9.45
CA ALA A 172 1.12 -30.45 8.24
C ALA A 172 2.43 -30.94 7.58
N GLY A 173 2.40 -32.10 6.92
CA GLY A 173 3.48 -32.53 6.02
C GLY A 173 3.50 -31.70 4.74
N GLY A 174 4.67 -31.60 4.12
CA GLY A 174 4.92 -30.88 2.87
C GLY A 174 4.80 -31.74 1.63
#